data_AF-A0A1W9VQB6-F1
#
_entry.id   AF-A0A1W9VQB6-F1
#
_cell.length_a   1.000
_cell.length_b   1.000
_cell.length_c   1.000
_cell.angle_alpha   90.00
_cell.angle_beta   90.00
_cell.angle_gamma   90.00
#
_symmetry.space_group_name_H-M   'P 1'
#
loop_
_entity.id
_entity.type
_entity.pdbx_description
1 polymer ?
#
loop_
_entity_poly.entity_id
_entity_poly.type
_entity_poly.pdbx_seq_one_letter_code
_entity_poly.pdbx_strand_id
1 'polypeptide(L)'
;MMKSKQIGLISLILFIFLTEGCFLLENLVDSKITFDKNSKVATGDMDDIYGGTGSSSMTLPPNNFRYPGLKFLAWNTEPDGTGKSFLDEADVIITGEDTLYAIWRKYLPGDRGPANGYIFYVNPIFDSSWWYLEANSSYLNPIQWAKIGDFFGARGELLGDGKQNTIDILAFDSGSNAATIVNNFSVTYDNTVFNDWYLPSVDELVIIEENQYEYYSFYWDIERNTFWSSTNGTTEYGWCVKLDSTSTEKDYALKSREYKILPIRQFK
;
A
#
# COMPACT_ATOMS: atom_id res chain seq x y z
N MET A 1 -75.80 -2.37 11.63
CA MET A 1 -74.93 -2.05 10.49
C MET A 1 -73.50 -1.97 11.04
N MET A 2 -72.64 -2.90 10.62
CA MET A 2 -71.15 -2.98 10.69
C MET A 2 -70.39 -2.29 11.84
N LYS A 3 -69.36 -2.84 12.48
CA LYS A 3 -68.58 -4.08 12.36
C LYS A 3 -67.71 -4.17 13.63
N SER A 4 -67.27 -5.39 13.90
CA SER A 4 -66.34 -5.83 14.95
C SER A 4 -65.02 -5.06 15.06
N LYS A 5 -64.45 -5.04 16.28
CA LYS A 5 -63.24 -5.84 16.61
C LYS A 5 -63.00 -5.85 18.12
N GLN A 6 -63.19 -7.03 18.69
CA GLN A 6 -62.61 -7.49 19.95
C GLN A 6 -61.30 -8.22 19.58
N ILE A 7 -60.24 -8.03 20.37
CA ILE A 7 -59.06 -8.89 20.70
C ILE A 7 -58.17 -7.93 21.52
N GLY A 8 -57.69 -8.15 22.74
CA GLY A 8 -57.67 -9.29 23.66
C GLY A 8 -56.72 -8.89 24.81
N LEU A 9 -57.03 -9.34 26.03
CA LEU A 9 -56.33 -9.17 27.30
C LEU A 9 -54.81 -9.48 27.26
N ILE A 10 -54.05 -8.87 28.18
CA ILE A 10 -53.12 -9.48 29.19
C ILE A 10 -52.32 -8.31 29.81
N SER A 11 -52.76 -7.76 30.94
CA SER A 11 -52.35 -8.10 32.32
C SER A 11 -51.06 -7.42 32.79
N LEU A 12 -51.26 -6.39 33.64
CA LEU A 12 -50.55 -6.13 34.89
C LEU A 12 -49.00 -6.05 34.84
N ILE A 13 -48.45 -4.85 34.70
CA ILE A 13 -47.11 -4.56 35.24
C ILE A 13 -47.28 -3.63 36.44
N LEU A 14 -46.86 -4.21 37.57
CA LEU A 14 -46.95 -3.76 38.94
C LEU A 14 -46.12 -2.50 39.17
N PHE A 15 -46.75 -1.52 39.82
CA PHE A 15 -46.13 -0.35 40.43
C PHE A 15 -45.07 -0.75 41.45
N ILE A 16 -43.84 -0.25 41.32
CA ILE A 16 -42.93 -0.04 42.45
C ILE A 16 -42.28 1.35 42.30
N PHE A 17 -42.73 2.29 43.14
CA PHE A 17 -41.99 3.51 43.48
C PHE A 17 -41.18 3.23 44.75
N LEU A 18 -39.86 3.42 44.69
CA LEU A 18 -38.99 3.71 45.84
C LEU A 18 -38.03 4.82 45.36
N THR A 19 -38.34 6.09 45.64
CA THR A 19 -37.74 6.93 46.69
C THR A 19 -36.22 7.09 46.59
N GLU A 20 -35.82 8.26 46.11
CA GLU A 20 -34.53 8.93 46.32
C GLU A 20 -33.27 8.05 46.23
N GLY A 21 -33.04 7.54 45.03
CA GLY A 21 -31.70 7.28 44.54
C GLY A 21 -31.69 7.74 43.09
N CYS A 22 -31.14 8.92 42.85
CA CYS A 22 -30.75 9.33 41.52
C CYS A 22 -29.74 8.28 41.03
N PHE A 23 -30.24 7.22 40.39
CA PHE A 23 -29.41 6.42 39.50
C PHE A 23 -29.09 7.40 38.38
N LEU A 24 -27.94 8.05 38.51
CA LEU A 24 -27.19 8.42 37.33
C LEU A 24 -27.19 7.13 36.51
N LEU A 25 -27.91 7.13 35.38
CA LEU A 25 -27.43 6.35 34.24
C LEU A 25 -26.08 7.02 33.92
N GLU A 26 -25.05 6.69 34.69
CA GLU A 26 -23.71 6.67 34.15
C GLU A 26 -23.87 5.84 32.88
N ASN A 27 -23.52 6.43 31.74
CA ASN A 27 -23.42 5.68 30.50
C ASN A 27 -22.61 4.42 30.84
N LEU A 28 -23.28 3.29 30.99
CA LEU A 28 -22.65 2.01 31.30
C LEU A 28 -21.93 1.59 30.02
N VAL A 29 -20.74 2.14 29.87
CA VAL A 29 -19.76 1.70 28.90
C VAL A 29 -19.15 0.44 29.51
N ASP A 30 -19.70 -0.71 29.15
CA ASP A 30 -19.22 -2.00 29.65
C ASP A 30 -18.09 -2.56 28.79
N SER A 31 -17.84 -1.97 27.61
CA SER A 31 -16.77 -2.42 26.72
C SER A 31 -15.90 -1.26 26.27
N LYS A 32 -14.58 -1.46 26.36
CA LYS A 32 -13.57 -0.52 25.87
C LYS A 32 -12.53 -1.29 25.07
N ILE A 33 -12.21 -0.81 23.87
CA ILE A 33 -11.06 -1.31 23.10
C ILE A 33 -10.01 -0.22 23.04
N THR A 34 -8.80 -0.54 23.50
CA THR A 34 -7.61 0.29 23.32
C THR A 34 -6.74 -0.33 22.23
N PHE A 35 -6.02 0.49 21.46
CA PHE A 35 -5.13 0.01 20.41
C PHE A 35 -3.67 0.25 20.76
N ASP A 36 -2.85 -0.81 20.65
CA ASP A 36 -1.41 -0.73 20.81
C ASP A 36 -0.71 -1.04 19.48
N LYS A 37 0.26 -0.20 19.11
CA LYS A 37 1.09 -0.37 17.91
C LYS A 37 1.97 -1.62 17.96
N ASN A 38 2.11 -2.21 19.15
CA ASN A 38 2.95 -3.36 19.46
C ASN A 38 4.42 -3.15 19.06
N SER A 39 4.88 -1.90 19.12
CA SER A 39 6.22 -1.50 18.72
C SER A 39 6.51 -0.08 19.20
N LYS A 40 7.75 0.15 19.62
CA LYS A 40 8.25 1.50 19.94
C LYS A 40 8.69 2.29 18.70
N VAL A 41 8.86 1.60 17.57
CA VAL A 41 9.30 2.21 16.31
C VAL A 41 8.10 2.65 15.46
N ALA A 42 6.96 1.98 15.61
CA ALA A 42 5.74 2.34 14.91
C ALA A 42 5.20 3.70 15.38
N THR A 43 4.58 4.43 14.47
CA THR A 43 4.03 5.78 14.64
C THR A 43 2.54 5.83 14.31
N GLY A 44 1.92 7.02 14.35
CA GLY A 44 0.46 7.21 14.18
C GLY A 44 -0.26 7.16 15.53
N ASP A 45 -1.55 7.41 15.58
CA ASP A 45 -2.36 7.32 16.82
C ASP A 45 -3.76 6.80 16.47
N MET A 46 -4.40 6.12 17.44
CA MET A 46 -5.73 5.53 17.31
C MET A 46 -6.54 5.91 18.53
N ASP A 47 -7.78 6.34 18.31
CA ASP A 47 -8.70 6.63 19.41
C ASP A 47 -9.27 5.32 19.98
N ASP A 48 -9.53 5.32 21.29
CA ASP A 48 -10.22 4.22 21.96
C ASP A 48 -11.67 4.10 21.46
N ILE A 49 -12.19 2.87 21.39
CA ILE A 49 -13.60 2.60 21.09
C ILE A 49 -14.33 2.26 22.38
N TYR A 50 -15.56 2.77 22.51
CA TYR A 50 -16.45 2.50 23.63
C TYR A 50 -17.74 1.85 23.15
N GLY A 51 -18.08 0.70 23.72
CA GLY A 51 -19.31 -0.05 23.47
C GLY A 51 -20.34 0.15 24.58
N GLY A 52 -21.63 0.03 24.23
CA GLY A 52 -22.72 0.03 25.22
C GLY A 52 -22.88 -1.32 25.93
N THR A 53 -23.75 -1.38 26.94
CA THR A 53 -24.03 -2.59 27.72
C THR A 53 -24.48 -3.78 26.87
N GLY A 54 -23.87 -4.94 27.07
CA GLY A 54 -24.16 -6.19 26.38
C GLY A 54 -23.23 -6.49 25.20
N SER A 55 -23.18 -7.75 24.76
CA SER A 55 -22.33 -8.24 23.66
C SER A 55 -22.76 -7.67 22.30
N SER A 56 -22.65 -6.36 22.13
CA SER A 56 -22.90 -5.64 20.89
C SER A 56 -21.68 -5.71 19.97
N SER A 57 -21.94 -5.81 18.67
CA SER A 57 -20.90 -5.78 17.65
C SER A 57 -20.39 -4.36 17.47
N MET A 58 -19.08 -4.18 17.43
CA MET A 58 -18.40 -2.90 17.17
C MET A 58 -17.52 -3.05 15.95
N THR A 59 -17.55 -2.08 15.04
CA THR A 59 -16.64 -2.04 13.89
C THR A 59 -15.36 -1.32 14.29
N LEU A 60 -14.20 -1.93 14.04
CA LEU A 60 -12.91 -1.27 14.25
C LEU A 60 -12.74 -0.10 13.26
N PRO A 61 -12.15 1.05 13.65
CA PRO A 61 -11.77 2.09 12.70
C PRO A 61 -10.59 1.59 11.85
N PRO A 62 -10.36 2.20 10.68
CA PRO A 62 -9.19 1.91 9.87
C PRO A 62 -7.89 2.12 10.66
N ASN A 63 -6.95 1.21 10.52
CA ASN A 63 -5.65 1.33 11.18
C ASN A 63 -4.90 2.59 10.72
N ASN A 64 -4.60 3.47 11.69
CA ASN A 64 -3.83 4.68 11.48
C ASN A 64 -2.37 4.57 11.98
N PHE A 65 -1.95 3.39 12.45
CA PHE A 65 -0.55 3.14 12.78
C PHE A 65 0.29 2.84 11.55
N ARG A 66 1.56 3.23 11.58
CA ARG A 66 2.54 2.99 10.52
C ARG A 66 3.80 2.39 11.11
N TYR A 67 4.38 1.40 10.44
CA TYR A 67 5.66 0.81 10.80
C TYR A 67 6.60 0.91 9.59
N PRO A 68 7.73 1.64 9.69
CA PRO A 68 8.71 1.71 8.60
C PRO A 68 9.15 0.32 8.12
N GLY A 69 8.85 0.01 6.86
CA GLY A 69 9.21 -1.26 6.22
C GLY A 69 8.32 -2.46 6.52
N LEU A 70 7.28 -2.33 7.34
CA LEU A 70 6.34 -3.41 7.62
C LEU A 70 4.90 -3.01 7.30
N LYS A 71 4.13 -4.00 6.84
CA LYS A 71 2.71 -3.90 6.57
C LYS A 71 1.93 -4.35 7.79
N PHE A 72 0.88 -3.61 8.14
CA PHE A 72 -0.13 -4.07 9.10
C PHE A 72 -0.79 -5.34 8.57
N LEU A 73 -0.79 -6.40 9.38
CA LEU A 73 -1.40 -7.68 9.05
C LEU A 73 -2.81 -7.78 9.65
N ALA A 74 -2.92 -7.52 10.95
CA ALA A 74 -4.13 -7.70 11.72
C ALA A 74 -3.98 -7.09 13.12
N TRP A 75 -5.11 -6.88 13.78
CA TRP A 75 -5.20 -6.70 15.23
C TRP A 75 -5.17 -8.06 15.93
N ASN A 76 -4.58 -8.16 17.12
CA ASN A 76 -4.58 -9.39 17.92
C ASN A 76 -4.81 -9.09 19.40
N THR A 77 -5.49 -9.97 20.12
CA THR A 77 -5.71 -9.83 21.59
C THR A 77 -4.45 -10.07 22.42
N GLU A 78 -3.40 -10.65 21.83
CA GLU A 78 -2.11 -10.87 22.46
C GLU A 78 -0.98 -10.21 21.63
N PRO A 79 0.01 -9.57 22.26
CA PRO A 79 1.08 -8.86 21.57
C PRO A 79 2.00 -9.80 20.77
N ASP A 80 2.07 -11.08 21.11
CA ASP A 80 2.87 -12.06 20.37
C ASP A 80 2.12 -12.66 19.16
N GLY A 81 0.86 -12.29 18.95
CA GLY A 81 0.02 -12.78 17.87
C GLY A 81 -0.62 -14.14 18.10
N THR A 82 -0.45 -14.77 19.28
CA THR A 82 -1.03 -16.08 19.60
C THR A 82 -2.51 -16.03 19.98
N GLY A 83 -3.02 -14.84 20.26
CA GLY A 83 -4.42 -14.59 20.58
C GLY A 83 -5.32 -14.58 19.35
N LYS A 84 -6.53 -14.05 19.53
CA LYS A 84 -7.52 -13.95 18.46
C LYS A 84 -7.17 -12.79 17.52
N SER A 85 -7.16 -13.06 16.21
CA SER A 85 -6.86 -12.05 15.19
C SER A 85 -8.12 -11.45 14.59
N PHE A 86 -8.06 -10.15 14.28
CA PHE A 86 -9.09 -9.39 13.59
C PHE A 86 -8.47 -8.62 12.43
N LEU A 87 -9.08 -8.67 11.25
CA LEU A 87 -8.64 -7.85 10.13
C LEU A 87 -8.90 -6.37 10.41
N ASP A 88 -8.27 -5.50 9.62
CA ASP A 88 -8.59 -4.09 9.65
C ASP A 88 -10.09 -3.86 9.37
N GLU A 89 -10.68 -2.88 10.05
CA GLU A 89 -12.12 -2.54 9.96
C GLU A 89 -13.09 -3.70 10.27
N ALA A 90 -12.63 -4.77 10.92
CA ALA A 90 -13.48 -5.91 11.24
C ALA A 90 -14.57 -5.56 12.27
N ASP A 91 -15.70 -6.25 12.17
CA ASP A 91 -16.71 -6.28 13.23
C ASP A 91 -16.27 -7.25 14.35
N VAL A 92 -16.20 -6.74 15.57
CA VAL A 92 -15.76 -7.48 16.75
C VAL A 92 -16.80 -7.45 17.86
N ILE A 93 -16.83 -8.51 18.66
CA ILE A 93 -17.60 -8.56 19.91
C ILE A 93 -16.58 -8.73 21.02
N ILE A 94 -16.37 -7.66 21.78
CA ILE A 94 -15.49 -7.63 22.96
C ILE A 94 -16.34 -7.19 24.15
N THR A 95 -16.25 -7.94 25.26
CA THR A 95 -16.92 -7.65 26.52
C THR A 95 -15.88 -7.18 27.53
N GLY A 96 -16.11 -6.06 28.21
CA GLY A 96 -15.12 -5.51 29.13
C GLY A 96 -14.06 -4.67 28.41
N GLU A 97 -12.98 -4.39 29.14
CA GLU A 97 -11.83 -3.66 28.61
C GLU A 97 -10.83 -4.64 27.99
N ASP A 98 -10.41 -4.38 26.76
CA ASP A 98 -9.40 -5.16 26.05
C ASP A 98 -8.44 -4.26 25.27
N THR A 99 -7.25 -4.78 24.98
CA THR A 99 -6.24 -4.10 24.15
C THR A 99 -5.96 -4.93 22.92
N LEU A 100 -6.11 -4.33 21.76
CA LEU A 100 -5.74 -4.94 20.49
C LEU A 100 -4.35 -4.47 20.05
N TYR A 101 -3.47 -5.43 19.85
CA TYR A 101 -2.09 -5.23 19.43
C TYR A 101 -1.97 -5.36 17.92
N ALA A 102 -1.36 -4.38 17.27
CA ALA A 102 -1.06 -4.46 15.86
C ALA A 102 -0.02 -5.57 15.59
N ILE A 103 -0.32 -6.46 14.66
CA ILE A 103 0.63 -7.45 14.16
C ILE A 103 1.14 -6.98 12.81
N TRP A 104 2.45 -7.01 12.66
CA TRP A 104 3.15 -6.51 11.49
C TRP A 104 3.85 -7.65 10.76
N ARG A 105 3.95 -7.54 9.44
CA ARG A 105 4.77 -8.45 8.63
C ARG A 105 5.52 -7.67 7.58
N LYS A 106 6.58 -8.28 7.05
CA LYS A 106 7.25 -7.78 5.85
C LYS A 106 6.25 -7.68 4.70
N TYR A 107 6.46 -6.69 3.84
CA TYR A 107 5.78 -6.67 2.56
C TYR A 107 6.14 -7.93 1.79
N LEU A 108 5.13 -8.47 1.12
CA LEU A 108 5.26 -9.52 0.12
C LEU A 108 4.98 -8.89 -1.24
N PRO A 109 5.54 -9.47 -2.29
CA PRO A 109 5.12 -9.09 -3.62
C PRO A 109 3.58 -9.21 -3.77
N GLY A 110 2.97 -8.27 -4.48
CA GLY A 110 1.52 -8.14 -4.64
C GLY A 110 0.83 -7.27 -3.58
N ASP A 111 1.50 -7.01 -2.45
CA ASP A 111 0.99 -6.04 -1.49
C ASP A 111 0.94 -4.63 -2.08
N ARG A 112 0.00 -3.82 -1.59
CA ARG A 112 0.04 -2.38 -1.78
C ARG A 112 1.14 -1.79 -0.91
N GLY A 113 2.08 -1.08 -1.51
CA GLY A 113 3.19 -0.42 -0.83
C GLY A 113 2.79 0.90 -0.17
N PRO A 114 3.73 1.60 0.49
CA PRO A 114 3.47 2.86 1.17
C PRO A 114 2.93 3.97 0.27
N ALA A 115 3.32 3.98 -1.02
CA ALA A 115 2.82 4.96 -1.99
C ALA A 115 1.55 4.49 -2.70
N ASN A 116 0.90 3.44 -2.18
CA ASN A 116 -0.25 2.79 -2.79
C ASN A 116 0.03 2.23 -4.20
N GLY A 117 1.30 2.00 -4.52
CA GLY A 117 1.74 1.20 -5.65
C GLY A 117 1.73 -0.29 -5.32
N TYR A 118 2.30 -1.10 -6.21
CA TYR A 118 2.42 -2.55 -6.01
C TYR A 118 3.86 -2.92 -5.70
N ILE A 119 4.06 -3.68 -4.62
CA ILE A 119 5.33 -4.33 -4.36
C ILE A 119 5.50 -5.43 -5.41
N PHE A 120 6.53 -5.36 -6.23
CA PHE A 120 6.79 -6.38 -7.27
C PHE A 120 8.07 -7.17 -7.01
N TYR A 121 8.89 -6.72 -6.06
CA TYR A 121 10.10 -7.42 -5.67
C TYR A 121 10.47 -7.13 -4.20
N VAL A 122 10.93 -8.17 -3.51
CA VAL A 122 11.51 -8.11 -2.17
C VAL A 122 12.96 -8.55 -2.26
N ASN A 123 13.88 -7.68 -1.86
CA ASN A 123 15.30 -7.98 -1.80
C ASN A 123 15.56 -9.04 -0.72
N PRO A 124 16.16 -10.20 -1.05
CA PRO A 124 16.47 -11.23 -0.05
C PRO A 124 17.56 -10.77 0.93
N ILE A 125 18.33 -9.72 0.60
CA ILE A 125 19.41 -9.17 1.41
C ILE A 125 18.89 -7.96 2.19
N PHE A 126 18.35 -8.19 3.39
CA PHE A 126 17.78 -7.14 4.25
C PHE A 126 18.82 -6.22 4.93
N ASP A 127 20.12 -6.40 4.66
CA ASP A 127 21.17 -5.43 5.05
C ASP A 127 21.54 -4.46 3.92
N SER A 128 20.91 -4.60 2.75
CA SER A 128 21.15 -3.72 1.60
C SER A 128 20.61 -2.29 1.85
N SER A 129 20.84 -1.37 0.91
CA SER A 129 20.32 -0.01 0.96
C SER A 129 18.80 0.08 0.72
N TRP A 130 18.13 -0.99 0.31
CA TRP A 130 16.69 -1.03 0.00
C TRP A 130 16.11 -2.45 0.13
N TRP A 131 14.90 -2.59 0.66
CA TRP A 131 14.27 -3.91 0.85
C TRP A 131 13.24 -4.23 -0.20
N TYR A 132 12.60 -3.21 -0.76
CA TYR A 132 11.41 -3.38 -1.59
C TYR A 132 11.52 -2.53 -2.85
N LEU A 133 11.02 -3.08 -3.95
CA LEU A 133 10.66 -2.29 -5.12
C LEU A 133 9.14 -2.17 -5.21
N GLU A 134 8.70 -0.92 -5.30
CA GLU A 134 7.29 -0.56 -5.50
C GLU A 134 7.13 0.11 -6.86
N ALA A 135 6.22 -0.42 -7.69
CA ALA A 135 5.83 0.20 -8.93
C ALA A 135 4.58 1.05 -8.71
N ASN A 136 4.54 2.23 -9.32
CA ASN A 136 3.35 3.08 -9.27
C ASN A 136 2.14 2.35 -9.85
N SER A 137 0.94 2.66 -9.35
CA SER A 137 -0.31 2.01 -9.80
C SER A 137 -0.70 2.34 -11.24
N SER A 138 0.03 3.23 -11.90
CA SER A 138 -0.16 3.58 -13.31
C SER A 138 1.16 3.99 -13.96
N TYR A 139 1.22 3.87 -15.29
CA TYR A 139 2.32 4.42 -16.08
C TYR A 139 2.07 5.86 -16.51
N LEU A 140 3.13 6.55 -16.90
CA LEU A 140 3.08 7.89 -17.47
C LEU A 140 3.04 7.86 -18.99
N ASN A 141 2.64 8.98 -19.59
CA ASN A 141 2.52 9.13 -21.04
C ASN A 141 3.84 8.87 -21.78
N PRO A 142 3.77 8.39 -23.03
CA PRO A 142 4.96 8.20 -23.85
C PRO A 142 5.79 9.48 -24.00
N ILE A 143 7.12 9.33 -23.93
CA ILE A 143 8.08 10.40 -24.20
C ILE A 143 9.39 9.81 -24.70
N GLN A 144 10.21 10.63 -25.36
CA GLN A 144 11.58 10.29 -25.71
C GLN A 144 12.43 9.88 -24.50
N TRP A 145 13.37 8.96 -24.72
CA TRP A 145 14.25 8.45 -23.66
C TRP A 145 15.17 9.54 -23.10
N ALA A 146 15.95 10.16 -23.99
CA ALA A 146 16.84 11.30 -23.76
C ALA A 146 17.32 11.84 -25.11
N LYS A 147 18.11 12.93 -25.12
CA LYS A 147 18.83 13.36 -26.33
C LYS A 147 19.81 12.29 -26.83
N ILE A 148 20.22 12.38 -28.10
CA ILE A 148 21.32 11.56 -28.65
C ILE A 148 22.60 11.86 -27.85
N GLY A 149 23.27 10.81 -27.40
CA GLY A 149 24.44 10.92 -26.53
C GLY A 149 24.73 9.58 -25.86
N ASP A 150 25.96 9.36 -25.42
CA ASP A 150 26.32 8.15 -24.67
C ASP A 150 26.38 8.46 -23.17
N PHE A 151 25.48 7.86 -22.40
CA PHE A 151 25.27 8.11 -20.98
C PHE A 151 25.99 7.01 -20.19
N PHE A 152 27.31 7.13 -20.04
CA PHE A 152 28.16 6.07 -19.49
C PHE A 152 27.75 5.62 -18.08
N GLY A 153 27.37 6.56 -17.21
CA GLY A 153 26.92 6.26 -15.84
C GLY A 153 25.60 5.49 -15.79
N ALA A 154 24.74 5.67 -16.80
CA ALA A 154 23.42 5.07 -16.85
C ALA A 154 23.40 3.66 -17.49
N ARG A 155 24.47 2.87 -17.38
CA ARG A 155 24.56 1.52 -17.98
C ARG A 155 24.25 0.38 -17.00
N GLY A 156 23.87 0.69 -15.76
CA GLY A 156 23.48 -0.34 -14.81
C GLY A 156 22.26 -1.12 -15.32
N GLU A 157 22.32 -2.44 -15.20
CA GLU A 157 21.25 -3.34 -15.68
C GLU A 157 20.51 -3.98 -14.52
N LEU A 158 21.19 -4.18 -13.39
CA LEU A 158 20.76 -5.05 -12.31
C LEU A 158 19.59 -4.47 -11.51
N LEU A 159 18.98 -5.32 -10.68
CA LEU A 159 18.01 -4.91 -9.68
C LEU A 159 18.65 -3.90 -8.73
N GLY A 160 18.05 -2.70 -8.65
CA GLY A 160 18.55 -1.61 -7.83
C GLY A 160 19.25 -0.49 -8.61
N ASP A 161 19.72 -0.75 -9.84
CA ASP A 161 20.55 0.19 -10.59
C ASP A 161 19.75 1.37 -11.16
N GLY A 162 18.43 1.22 -11.34
CA GLY A 162 17.62 2.22 -12.06
C GLY A 162 17.64 3.59 -11.41
N LYS A 163 17.77 3.64 -10.07
CA LYS A 163 17.87 4.89 -9.32
C LYS A 163 19.13 5.68 -9.69
N GLN A 164 20.29 5.03 -9.71
CA GLN A 164 21.55 5.68 -10.07
C GLN A 164 21.58 6.04 -11.56
N ASN A 165 21.10 5.16 -12.43
CA ASN A 165 20.98 5.45 -13.85
C ASN A 165 20.14 6.71 -14.11
N THR A 166 19.00 6.84 -13.41
CA THR A 166 18.12 8.01 -13.55
C THR A 166 18.86 9.29 -13.14
N ILE A 167 19.62 9.27 -12.04
CA ILE A 167 20.46 10.38 -11.59
C ILE A 167 21.49 10.75 -12.68
N ASP A 168 22.15 9.76 -13.28
CA ASP A 168 23.18 9.99 -14.30
C ASP A 168 22.60 10.52 -15.61
N ILE A 169 21.38 10.10 -15.99
CA ILE A 169 20.65 10.69 -17.13
C ILE A 169 20.36 12.16 -16.85
N LEU A 170 19.80 12.50 -15.68
CA LEU A 170 19.47 13.88 -15.31
C LEU A 170 20.69 14.79 -15.28
N ALA A 171 21.84 14.27 -14.83
CA ALA A 171 23.10 15.00 -14.82
C ALA A 171 23.62 15.34 -16.22
N PHE A 172 23.36 14.46 -17.20
CA PHE A 172 23.81 14.66 -18.59
C PHE A 172 22.79 15.40 -19.46
N ASP A 173 21.49 15.15 -19.25
CA ASP A 173 20.38 15.68 -20.02
C ASP A 173 19.21 16.09 -19.11
N SER A 174 19.18 17.38 -18.77
CA SER A 174 18.09 18.00 -18.02
C SER A 174 16.93 18.49 -18.91
N GLY A 175 16.88 18.08 -20.18
CA GLY A 175 15.78 18.39 -21.11
C GLY A 175 14.52 17.57 -20.83
N SER A 176 13.42 17.85 -21.54
CA SER A 176 12.17 17.07 -21.39
C SER A 176 12.35 15.66 -21.96
N ASN A 177 12.54 14.69 -21.08
CA ASN A 177 12.84 13.29 -21.39
C ASN A 177 12.29 12.35 -20.31
N ALA A 178 12.43 11.04 -20.50
CA ALA A 178 11.86 10.06 -19.59
C ALA A 178 12.33 10.21 -18.13
N ALA A 179 13.61 10.50 -17.90
CA ALA A 179 14.17 10.67 -16.56
C ALA A 179 13.65 11.94 -15.86
N THR A 180 13.55 13.05 -16.57
CA THR A 180 12.99 14.31 -16.01
C THR A 180 11.51 14.20 -15.67
N ILE A 181 10.73 13.50 -16.49
CA ILE A 181 9.30 13.28 -16.23
C ILE A 181 9.10 12.47 -14.94
N VAL A 182 9.82 11.37 -14.76
CA VAL A 182 9.69 10.57 -13.54
C VAL A 182 10.27 11.27 -12.31
N ASN A 183 11.36 12.04 -12.44
CA ASN A 183 11.93 12.80 -11.33
C ASN A 183 10.99 13.89 -10.79
N ASN A 184 10.11 14.41 -11.65
CA ASN A 184 9.10 15.40 -11.28
C ASN A 184 7.75 14.76 -10.90
N PHE A 185 7.64 13.42 -10.98
CA PHE A 185 6.45 12.69 -10.63
C PHE A 185 6.35 12.52 -9.12
N SER A 186 5.14 12.67 -8.58
CA SER A 186 4.87 12.44 -7.17
C SER A 186 3.49 11.85 -6.96
N VAL A 187 3.37 11.01 -5.94
CA VAL A 187 2.09 10.47 -5.46
C VAL A 187 1.87 10.96 -4.05
N THR A 188 0.66 11.42 -3.74
CA THR A 188 0.25 11.66 -2.35
C THR A 188 -0.71 10.57 -1.95
N TYR A 189 -0.37 9.84 -0.90
CA TYR A 189 -1.23 8.82 -0.32
C TYR A 189 -1.14 8.92 1.21
N ASP A 190 -2.29 8.85 1.87
CA ASP A 190 -2.36 8.87 3.34
C ASP A 190 -1.55 10.03 3.97
N ASN A 191 -1.79 11.25 3.47
CA ASN A 191 -1.11 12.48 3.87
C ASN A 191 0.43 12.49 3.72
N THR A 192 0.99 11.49 3.03
CA THR A 192 2.42 11.37 2.75
C THR A 192 2.69 11.61 1.27
N VAL A 193 3.67 12.46 0.97
CA VAL A 193 4.12 12.74 -0.41
C VAL A 193 5.32 11.85 -0.74
N PHE A 194 5.19 11.07 -1.81
CA PHE A 194 6.22 10.21 -2.37
C PHE A 194 6.72 10.83 -3.68
N ASN A 195 7.95 11.32 -3.66
CA ASN A 195 8.62 12.01 -4.77
C ASN A 195 10.01 11.41 -5.08
N ASP A 196 10.23 10.18 -4.64
CA ASP A 196 11.46 9.39 -4.79
C ASP A 196 11.40 8.40 -5.95
N TRP A 197 10.55 8.68 -6.94
CA TRP A 197 10.32 7.85 -8.12
C TRP A 197 11.45 7.97 -9.14
N TYR A 198 11.77 6.87 -9.81
CA TYR A 198 12.83 6.82 -10.81
C TYR A 198 12.50 5.86 -11.98
N LEU A 199 13.28 5.91 -13.06
CA LEU A 199 13.14 5.02 -14.21
C LEU A 199 13.74 3.64 -13.87
N PRO A 200 12.98 2.55 -14.01
CA PRO A 200 13.48 1.20 -13.71
C PRO A 200 14.66 0.84 -14.61
N SER A 201 15.67 0.12 -14.11
CA SER A 201 16.67 -0.55 -14.94
C SER A 201 16.03 -1.64 -15.81
N VAL A 202 16.80 -2.19 -16.75
CA VAL A 202 16.26 -3.23 -17.64
C VAL A 202 15.85 -4.48 -16.86
N ASP A 203 16.62 -4.91 -15.84
CA ASP A 203 16.24 -6.07 -15.02
C ASP A 203 15.10 -5.75 -14.04
N GLU A 204 14.98 -4.49 -13.57
CA GLU A 204 13.83 -4.07 -12.76
C GLU A 204 12.51 -4.11 -13.57
N LEU A 205 12.54 -3.85 -14.88
CA LEU A 205 11.37 -4.04 -15.74
C LEU A 205 11.10 -5.52 -16.03
N VAL A 206 12.14 -6.32 -16.26
CA VAL A 206 11.96 -7.75 -16.55
C VAL A 206 11.39 -8.51 -15.37
N ILE A 207 11.85 -8.25 -14.15
CA ILE A 207 11.35 -8.95 -12.96
C ILE A 207 9.86 -8.68 -12.68
N ILE A 208 9.31 -7.55 -13.17
CA ILE A 208 7.86 -7.26 -13.09
C ILE A 208 7.07 -8.28 -13.92
N GLU A 209 7.56 -8.69 -15.08
CA GLU A 209 6.92 -9.70 -15.91
C GLU A 209 7.18 -11.12 -15.41
N GLU A 210 8.40 -11.43 -14.96
CA GLU A 210 8.72 -12.76 -14.45
C GLU A 210 7.84 -13.14 -13.23
N ASN A 211 7.46 -12.15 -12.42
CA ASN A 211 6.59 -12.37 -11.25
C ASN A 211 5.09 -12.15 -11.54
N GLN A 212 4.66 -12.06 -12.80
CA GLN A 212 3.28 -11.73 -13.21
C GLN A 212 2.17 -12.63 -12.61
N TYR A 213 2.47 -13.92 -12.37
CA TYR A 213 1.47 -14.89 -11.89
C TYR A 213 0.99 -14.64 -10.47
N GLU A 214 1.75 -13.89 -9.67
CA GLU A 214 1.37 -13.56 -8.30
C GLU A 214 0.50 -12.28 -8.23
N TYR A 215 0.49 -11.42 -9.26
CA TYR A 215 -0.02 -10.04 -9.17
C TYR A 215 -1.00 -9.65 -10.28
N TYR A 216 -1.90 -10.57 -10.66
CA TYR A 216 -2.78 -10.44 -11.82
C TYR A 216 -3.36 -9.03 -12.05
N SER A 217 -3.96 -8.38 -11.03
CA SER A 217 -4.63 -7.08 -11.22
C SER A 217 -3.68 -5.95 -11.68
N PHE A 218 -2.47 -5.87 -11.13
CA PHE A 218 -1.46 -4.89 -11.54
C PHE A 218 -0.95 -5.17 -12.95
N TYR A 219 -0.71 -6.45 -13.27
CA TYR A 219 -0.14 -6.85 -14.55
C TYR A 219 -1.08 -6.57 -15.73
N TRP A 220 -2.39 -6.81 -15.57
CA TRP A 220 -3.39 -6.53 -16.61
C TRP A 220 -3.44 -5.06 -17.05
N ASP A 221 -3.14 -4.13 -16.14
CA ASP A 221 -3.20 -2.70 -16.44
C ASP A 221 -1.97 -2.21 -17.23
N ILE A 222 -0.83 -2.89 -17.07
CA ILE A 222 0.44 -2.50 -17.71
C ILE A 222 0.82 -3.36 -18.91
N GLU A 223 0.21 -4.54 -19.10
CA GLU A 223 0.49 -5.43 -20.24
C GLU A 223 0.24 -4.76 -21.60
N ARG A 224 0.87 -5.30 -22.64
CA ARG A 224 0.81 -4.84 -24.05
C ARG A 224 1.39 -3.44 -24.26
N ASN A 225 2.30 -3.03 -23.40
CA ASN A 225 2.99 -1.75 -23.49
C ASN A 225 4.50 -1.96 -23.52
N THR A 226 5.19 -1.03 -24.19
CA THR A 226 6.65 -0.93 -24.15
C THR A 226 7.02 0.20 -23.21
N PHE A 227 7.94 -0.09 -22.29
CA PHE A 227 8.43 0.84 -21.28
C PHE A 227 9.90 1.14 -21.49
N TRP A 228 10.26 2.41 -21.30
CA TRP A 228 11.66 2.79 -21.22
C TRP A 228 12.29 2.26 -19.94
N SER A 229 13.45 1.61 -20.09
CA SER A 229 14.39 1.39 -18.99
C SER A 229 15.26 2.63 -18.81
N SER A 230 15.87 2.82 -17.64
CA SER A 230 16.95 3.78 -17.40
C SER A 230 18.30 3.34 -17.97
N THR A 231 18.43 2.07 -18.40
CA THR A 231 19.67 1.52 -18.94
C THR A 231 19.95 2.10 -20.33
N ASN A 232 21.09 2.76 -20.47
CA ASN A 232 21.65 3.28 -21.71
C ASN A 232 22.20 2.13 -22.56
N GLY A 233 21.80 2.06 -23.83
CA GLY A 233 22.36 1.09 -24.78
C GLY A 233 23.59 1.64 -25.49
N THR A 234 23.38 2.58 -26.40
CA THR A 234 24.44 3.21 -27.20
C THR A 234 24.21 4.72 -27.31
N THR A 235 24.99 5.41 -28.14
CA THR A 235 24.78 6.83 -28.43
C THR A 235 23.37 7.14 -28.96
N GLU A 236 22.81 6.25 -29.79
CA GLU A 236 21.51 6.46 -30.44
C GLU A 236 20.37 5.68 -29.81
N TYR A 237 20.67 4.63 -29.03
CA TYR A 237 19.69 3.67 -28.53
C TYR A 237 19.62 3.62 -27.01
N GLY A 238 18.40 3.58 -26.46
CA GLY A 238 18.12 3.22 -25.07
C GLY A 238 17.47 1.84 -24.98
N TRP A 239 17.57 1.19 -23.83
CA TRP A 239 16.87 -0.07 -23.59
C TRP A 239 15.39 0.16 -23.30
N CYS A 240 14.54 -0.69 -23.85
CA CYS A 240 13.14 -0.78 -23.50
C CYS A 240 12.74 -2.24 -23.27
N VAL A 241 11.63 -2.43 -22.55
CA VAL A 241 11.06 -3.76 -22.33
C VAL A 241 9.59 -3.71 -22.75
N LYS A 242 9.20 -4.66 -23.61
CA LYS A 242 7.79 -4.91 -23.90
C LYS A 242 7.25 -5.88 -22.86
N LEU A 243 6.29 -5.43 -22.05
CA LEU A 243 5.56 -6.28 -21.12
C LEU A 243 4.37 -6.88 -21.88
N ASP A 244 4.41 -8.19 -22.14
CA ASP A 244 3.38 -8.93 -22.88
C ASP A 244 3.17 -10.29 -22.20
N SER A 245 1.91 -10.67 -21.96
CA SER A 245 1.53 -11.95 -21.33
C SER A 245 2.02 -13.19 -22.08
N THR A 246 2.56 -13.03 -23.28
CA THR A 246 3.08 -14.13 -24.11
C THR A 246 4.60 -14.15 -24.27
N SER A 247 5.30 -13.06 -23.92
CA SER A 247 6.78 -12.99 -23.98
C SER A 247 7.33 -11.69 -23.39
N THR A 248 8.37 -11.76 -22.56
CA THR A 248 9.27 -10.62 -22.33
C THR A 248 10.26 -10.46 -23.47
N GLU A 249 10.27 -9.28 -24.06
CA GLU A 249 11.25 -8.89 -25.06
C GLU A 249 12.02 -7.66 -24.55
N LYS A 250 13.29 -7.88 -24.18
CA LYS A 250 14.27 -6.80 -24.02
C LYS A 250 14.64 -6.33 -25.43
N ASP A 251 14.50 -5.04 -25.70
CA ASP A 251 14.80 -4.45 -27.01
C ASP A 251 15.56 -3.13 -26.87
N TYR A 252 16.15 -2.69 -27.97
CA TYR A 252 16.78 -1.39 -28.12
C TYR A 252 15.95 -0.53 -29.05
N ALA A 253 15.77 0.73 -28.69
CA ALA A 253 15.09 1.67 -29.54
C ALA A 253 15.79 3.02 -29.60
N LEU A 254 15.62 3.70 -30.74
CA LEU A 254 16.11 5.05 -30.93
C LEU A 254 15.61 5.94 -29.80
N LYS A 255 16.50 6.70 -29.19
CA LYS A 255 16.18 7.56 -28.04
C LYS A 255 15.11 8.61 -28.34
N SER A 256 14.94 8.95 -29.62
CA SER A 256 13.90 9.86 -30.12
C SER A 256 12.50 9.23 -30.24
N ARG A 257 12.35 7.91 -30.09
CA ARG A 257 11.03 7.26 -30.04
C ARG A 257 10.35 7.54 -28.71
N GLU A 258 9.03 7.51 -28.70
CA GLU A 258 8.25 7.70 -27.49
C GLU A 258 7.72 6.36 -26.96
N TYR A 259 8.10 6.01 -25.73
CA TYR A 259 7.56 4.88 -24.99
C TYR A 259 7.13 5.30 -23.60
N LYS A 260 6.27 4.47 -23.00
CA LYS A 260 5.69 4.72 -21.68
C LYS A 260 6.76 4.64 -20.59
N ILE A 261 6.44 5.20 -19.44
CA ILE A 261 7.28 5.15 -18.25
C ILE A 261 6.50 4.47 -17.15
N LEU A 262 7.08 3.47 -16.50
CA LEU A 262 6.54 2.90 -15.27
C LEU A 262 7.39 3.42 -14.10
N PRO A 263 6.93 4.44 -13.35
CA PRO A 263 7.67 4.92 -12.19
C PRO A 263 7.81 3.81 -11.16
N ILE A 264 9.03 3.58 -10.68
CA ILE A 264 9.27 2.70 -9.54
C ILE A 264 10.03 3.44 -8.44
N ARG A 265 10.02 2.88 -7.24
CA ARG A 265 10.76 3.40 -6.09
C ARG A 265 11.34 2.28 -5.23
N GLN A 266 12.39 2.63 -4.49
CA GLN A 266 13.08 1.78 -3.53
C GLN A 266 12.83 2.32 -2.13
N PHE A 267 12.49 1.44 -1.19
CA PHE A 267 12.38 1.82 0.22
C PHE A 267 12.81 0.70 1.16
N LYS A 268 12.96 1.04 2.44
CA LYS A 268 13.14 0.10 3.54
C LYS A 268 11.86 0.02 4.34
#